data_AF-A0A838A4U9-F1
#
_entry.id   AF-A0A838A4U9-F1
#
_cell.length_a   1.000
_cell.length_b   1.000
_cell.length_c   1.000
_cell.angle_alpha   90.00
_cell.angle_beta   90.00
_cell.angle_gamma   90.00
#
_symmetry.space_group_name_H-M   'P 1'
#
loop_
_entity.id
_entity.type
_entity.pdbx_description
1 polymer ?
#
loop_
_entity_poly.entity_id
_entity_poly.type
_entity_poly.pdbx_seq_one_letter_code
_entity_poly.pdbx_strand_id
1 'polypeptide(L)'
;MRLPTSFEGLATDGGNSIVYGEPYTTADGTMVITVAKVRSRSRGPEGAPLETLARPLGVFVVKDGHAQWCPAFNADRASTLGILTGLLAAVLGLVAIIRRPPWPDLTLPGWSPAENPRWFRGGR
;
A
#
# COMPACT_ATOMS: atom_id res chain seq x y z
N MET A 1 39.76 24.36 0.19
CA MET A 1 38.30 24.45 0.43
C MET A 1 37.99 23.75 1.74
N ARG A 2 37.47 24.46 2.76
CA ARG A 2 37.06 23.87 4.05
C ARG A 2 35.61 23.40 3.92
N LEU A 3 35.36 22.11 4.16
CA LEU A 3 34.01 21.57 4.26
C LEU A 3 33.37 22.08 5.58
N PRO A 4 32.13 22.59 5.55
CA PRO A 4 31.42 22.98 6.77
C PRO A 4 31.16 21.76 7.67
N THR A 5 31.54 21.86 8.95
CA THR A 5 31.34 20.85 10.01
C THR A 5 29.87 20.74 10.47
N SER A 6 28.91 21.13 9.64
CA SER A 6 27.49 21.28 10.00
C SER A 6 26.64 20.01 9.89
N PHE A 7 27.22 18.87 9.52
CA PHE A 7 26.48 17.60 9.44
C PHE A 7 26.32 16.91 10.81
N GLU A 8 27.09 17.30 11.81
CA GLU A 8 27.06 16.70 13.15
C GLU A 8 25.76 16.99 13.94
N GLY A 9 24.97 17.97 13.48
CA GLY A 9 23.90 18.59 14.28
C GLY A 9 22.47 18.35 13.80
N LEU A 10 22.22 17.47 12.83
CA LEU A 10 20.83 17.12 12.49
C LEU A 10 20.25 16.27 13.62
N ALA A 11 19.68 16.95 14.62
CA ALA A 11 18.94 16.34 15.71
C ALA A 11 17.94 15.33 15.15
N THR A 12 18.19 14.05 15.42
CA THR A 12 17.30 12.97 15.02
C THR A 12 16.10 13.01 15.94
N ASP A 13 14.97 13.50 15.43
CA ASP A 13 13.74 13.62 16.18
C ASP A 13 13.36 12.27 16.83
N GLY A 14 13.50 12.20 18.16
CA GLY A 14 12.89 11.20 19.06
C GLY A 14 13.01 9.70 18.75
N GLY A 15 13.89 9.25 17.87
CA GLY A 15 14.09 7.83 17.53
C GLY A 15 13.99 7.47 16.04
N ASN A 16 13.77 8.45 15.17
CA ASN A 16 13.87 8.29 13.71
C ASN A 16 15.02 9.14 13.18
N SER A 17 16.10 8.51 12.71
CA SER A 17 17.18 9.19 12.02
C SER A 17 17.12 8.93 10.51
N ILE A 18 17.32 9.98 9.71
CA ILE A 18 17.59 9.83 8.28
C ILE A 18 19.10 9.74 8.13
N VAL A 19 19.58 8.69 7.48
CA VAL A 19 20.99 8.42 7.26
C VAL A 19 21.27 8.45 5.76
N TYR A 20 22.32 9.19 5.39
CA TYR A 20 22.87 9.20 4.05
C TYR A 20 24.06 8.23 4.01
N GLY A 21 24.06 7.33 3.05
CA GLY A 21 25.21 6.45 2.82
C GLY A 21 26.38 7.21 2.19
N GLU A 22 27.55 6.58 2.22
CA GLU A 22 28.74 7.11 1.59
C GLU A 22 28.49 7.32 0.08
N PRO A 23 28.66 8.55 -0.44
CA PRO A 23 28.55 8.81 -1.86
C PRO A 23 29.61 8.01 -2.62
N TYR A 24 29.19 7.23 -3.60
CA TYR A 24 30.13 6.57 -4.53
C TYR A 24 29.88 7.02 -5.96
N THR A 25 30.95 7.12 -6.72
CA THR A 25 30.92 7.54 -8.12
C THR A 25 31.06 6.32 -9.00
N THR A 26 30.15 6.18 -9.96
CA THR A 26 30.18 5.13 -10.99
C THR A 26 31.21 5.51 -12.07
N ALA A 27 31.69 4.54 -12.86
CA ALA A 27 32.64 4.77 -13.96
C ALA A 27 32.21 5.89 -14.94
N ASP A 28 30.90 6.09 -15.11
CA ASP A 28 30.31 7.10 -15.99
C ASP A 28 30.25 8.51 -15.38
N GLY A 29 30.87 8.75 -14.21
CA GLY A 29 30.83 10.03 -13.50
C GLY A 29 29.54 10.29 -12.72
N THR A 30 28.63 9.33 -12.67
CA THR A 30 27.38 9.42 -11.91
C THR A 30 27.64 9.20 -10.42
N MET A 31 27.27 10.16 -9.58
CA MET A 31 27.33 10.05 -8.12
C MET A 31 26.02 9.49 -7.58
N VAL A 32 26.11 8.48 -6.72
CA VAL A 32 24.97 7.84 -6.07
C VAL A 32 25.07 8.03 -4.56
N ILE A 33 24.03 8.59 -3.96
CA ILE A 33 23.92 8.80 -2.51
C ILE A 33 22.70 8.01 -2.02
N THR A 34 22.92 6.97 -1.22
CA THR A 34 21.81 6.17 -0.68
C THR A 34 21.19 6.85 0.53
N VAL A 35 19.88 6.71 0.71
CA VAL A 35 19.14 7.31 1.82
C VAL A 35 18.31 6.26 2.52
N ALA A 36 18.48 6.14 3.83
CA ALA A 36 17.73 5.20 4.66
C ALA A 36 17.14 5.90 5.88
N LYS A 37 15.96 5.45 6.30
CA LYS A 37 15.37 5.78 7.59
C LYS A 37 15.79 4.71 8.59
N VAL A 38 16.57 5.10 9.58
CA VAL A 38 17.00 4.25 10.68
C VAL A 38 16.12 4.55 11.89
N ARG A 39 15.63 3.48 12.51
CA ARG A 39 14.81 3.55 13.71
C ARG A 39 15.41 2.62 14.75
N SER A 40 15.77 3.19 15.88
CA SER A 40 16.26 2.44 17.04
C SER A 40 15.11 2.26 18.02
N ARG A 41 14.78 1.02 18.37
CA ARG A 41 13.79 0.74 19.40
C ARG A 41 14.52 0.64 20.73
N SER A 42 14.39 1.68 21.56
CA SER A 42 15.05 1.74 22.88
C SER A 42 14.46 0.79 23.95
N ARG A 43 13.48 -0.06 23.65
CA ARG A 43 12.77 -0.84 24.66
C ARG A 43 12.54 -2.28 24.23
N GLY A 44 13.58 -3.09 24.44
CA GLY A 44 13.44 -4.53 24.64
C GLY A 44 13.41 -4.85 26.15
N PRO A 45 13.07 -6.09 26.54
CA PRO A 45 13.33 -6.59 27.89
C PRO A 45 14.79 -6.35 28.29
N GLU A 46 15.05 -6.19 29.58
CA GLU A 46 16.40 -5.97 30.12
C GLU A 46 17.38 -7.04 29.59
N GLY A 47 18.41 -6.61 28.85
CA GLY A 47 19.39 -7.50 28.21
C GLY A 47 19.10 -7.92 26.76
N ALA A 48 17.99 -7.51 26.15
CA ALA A 48 17.74 -7.75 24.73
C ALA A 48 18.57 -6.81 23.84
N PRO A 49 19.14 -7.29 22.70
CA PRO A 49 19.85 -6.45 21.75
C PRO A 49 18.99 -5.27 21.29
N LEU A 50 19.61 -4.08 21.15
CA LEU A 50 18.98 -2.95 20.51
C LEU A 50 18.66 -3.33 19.05
N GLU A 51 17.38 -3.59 18.75
CA GLU A 51 16.97 -3.82 17.36
C GLU A 51 17.00 -2.50 16.59
N THR A 52 18.05 -2.34 15.79
CA THR A 52 18.18 -1.23 14.84
C THR A 52 17.60 -1.66 13.50
N LEU A 53 16.52 -1.01 13.08
CA LEU A 53 15.86 -1.29 11.81
C LEU A 53 16.16 -0.17 10.81
N ALA A 54 16.93 -0.48 9.77
CA ALA A 54 17.12 0.42 8.62
C ALA A 54 16.09 0.11 7.53
N ARG A 55 15.36 1.13 7.06
CA ARG A 55 14.48 1.05 5.89
C ARG A 55 15.04 1.92 4.76
N PRO A 56 15.35 1.38 3.58
CA PRO A 56 15.75 2.21 2.45
C PRO A 56 14.59 3.13 2.05
N LEU A 57 14.89 4.40 1.84
CA LEU A 57 13.93 5.39 1.32
C LEU A 57 14.11 5.61 -0.18
N GLY A 58 15.35 5.55 -0.64
CA GLY A 58 15.70 5.79 -2.03
C GLY A 58 17.17 6.14 -2.19
N VAL A 59 17.50 6.63 -3.38
CA VAL A 59 18.84 7.07 -3.75
C VAL A 59 18.74 8.42 -4.48
N PHE A 60 19.67 9.32 -4.20
CA PHE A 60 19.93 10.47 -5.06
C PHE A 60 20.95 10.07 -6.11
N VAL A 61 20.62 10.35 -7.37
CA VAL A 61 21.51 10.17 -8.51
C VAL A 61 21.87 11.56 -9.00
N VAL A 62 23.16 11.91 -8.93
CA VAL A 62 23.67 13.19 -9.40
C VAL A 62 24.57 12.95 -10.61
N LYS A 63 24.25 13.58 -11.74
CA LYS A 63 25.02 13.49 -12.97
C LYS A 63 24.99 14.84 -13.69
N ASP A 64 26.15 15.31 -14.16
CA ASP A 64 26.26 16.56 -14.95
C ASP A 64 25.62 17.79 -14.26
N GLY A 65 25.69 17.84 -12.93
CA GLY A 65 25.06 18.91 -12.12
C GLY A 65 23.56 18.76 -11.91
N HIS A 66 22.92 17.73 -12.46
CA HIS A 66 21.51 17.41 -12.25
C HIS A 66 21.36 16.34 -11.17
N ALA A 67 20.52 16.62 -10.16
CA ALA A 67 20.17 15.67 -9.11
C ALA A 67 18.76 15.12 -9.34
N GLN A 68 18.62 13.80 -9.33
CA GLN A 68 17.35 13.09 -9.43
C GLN A 68 17.15 12.20 -8.19
N TRP A 69 15.95 12.24 -7.61
CA TRP A 69 15.55 11.33 -6.54
C TRP A 69 14.90 10.07 -7.12
N CYS A 70 15.41 8.90 -6.72
CA CYS A 70 14.87 7.60 -7.09
C CYS A 70 14.38 6.88 -5.82
N PRO A 71 13.06 6.77 -5.58
CA PRO A 71 12.53 6.17 -4.36
C PRO A 71 12.74 4.65 -4.34
N ALA A 72 12.96 4.09 -3.15
CA ALA A 72 12.96 2.65 -2.90
C ALA A 72 11.50 2.15 -2.84
N PHE A 73 10.87 2.02 -4.00
CA PHE A 73 9.49 1.57 -4.11
C PHE A 73 9.36 0.06 -3.87
N ASN A 74 8.47 -0.35 -2.96
CA ASN A 74 8.16 -1.75 -2.72
C ASN A 74 6.94 -2.16 -3.56
N ALA A 75 7.21 -2.72 -4.74
CA ALA A 75 6.19 -3.15 -5.69
C ALA A 75 5.29 -4.26 -5.14
N ASP A 76 5.84 -5.18 -4.33
CA ASP A 76 5.06 -6.30 -3.77
C ASP A 76 3.96 -5.82 -2.83
N ARG A 77 4.28 -4.85 -1.96
CA ARG A 77 3.31 -4.24 -1.04
C ARG A 77 2.23 -3.48 -1.80
N ALA A 78 2.61 -2.70 -2.81
CA ALA A 78 1.67 -1.97 -3.63
C ALA A 78 0.72 -2.92 -4.39
N SER A 79 1.28 -3.99 -4.96
CA SER A 79 0.52 -5.03 -5.66
C SER A 79 -0.43 -5.75 -4.72
N THR A 80 0.03 -6.12 -3.53
CA THR A 80 -0.80 -6.77 -2.50
C THR A 80 -1.98 -5.88 -2.10
N LEU A 81 -1.75 -4.59 -1.89
CA LEU A 81 -2.82 -3.63 -1.59
C LEU A 81 -3.82 -3.54 -2.74
N GLY A 82 -3.36 -3.41 -3.99
CA GLY A 82 -4.23 -3.37 -5.16
C GLY A 82 -5.10 -4.62 -5.31
N ILE A 83 -4.51 -5.80 -5.13
CA ILE A 83 -5.20 -7.08 -5.19
C ILE A 83 -6.25 -7.19 -4.07
N LEU A 84 -5.90 -6.82 -2.83
CA LEU A 84 -6.83 -6.86 -1.70
C LEU A 84 -7.99 -5.87 -1.89
N THR A 85 -7.71 -4.66 -2.36
CA THR A 85 -8.75 -3.66 -2.65
C THR A 85 -9.66 -4.14 -3.77
N GLY A 86 -9.11 -4.70 -4.85
CA GLY A 86 -9.90 -5.26 -5.95
C GLY A 86 -10.77 -6.44 -5.52
N LEU A 87 -10.22 -7.35 -4.70
CA LEU A 87 -10.96 -8.47 -4.14
C LEU A 87 -12.10 -7.99 -3.24
N LEU A 88 -11.84 -7.02 -2.35
CA LEU A 88 -12.86 -6.43 -1.48
C LEU A 88 -13.99 -5.79 -2.29
N ALA A 89 -13.64 -5.02 -3.32
CA ALA A 89 -14.60 -4.39 -4.22
C ALA A 89 -15.45 -5.44 -4.96
N ALA A 90 -14.84 -6.51 -5.45
CA ALA A 90 -15.55 -7.61 -6.12
C ALA A 90 -16.53 -8.31 -5.17
N VAL A 91 -16.10 -8.63 -3.94
CA VAL A 91 -16.96 -9.25 -2.93
C VAL A 91 -18.15 -8.33 -2.61
N LEU A 92 -17.90 -7.05 -2.37
CA LEU A 92 -18.97 -6.09 -2.08
C LEU A 92 -19.94 -5.93 -3.26
N GLY A 93 -19.43 -5.92 -4.49
CA GLY A 93 -20.25 -5.90 -5.70
C GLY A 93 -21.14 -7.14 -5.84
N LEU A 94 -20.59 -8.33 -5.63
CA LEU A 94 -21.35 -9.59 -5.64
C LEU A 94 -22.41 -9.61 -4.54
N VAL A 95 -22.05 -9.18 -3.32
CA VAL A 95 -23.00 -9.08 -2.20
C VAL A 95 -24.11 -8.07 -2.50
N ALA A 96 -23.78 -6.94 -3.15
CA ALA A 96 -24.78 -5.95 -3.55
C ALA A 96 -25.78 -6.53 -4.56
N ILE A 97 -25.28 -7.27 -5.57
CA ILE A 97 -26.12 -7.97 -6.55
C ILE A 97 -27.03 -9.00 -5.87
N ILE A 98 -26.51 -9.78 -4.91
CA ILE A 98 -27.31 -10.78 -4.18
C ILE A 98 -28.38 -10.10 -3.30
N ARG A 99 -28.04 -8.99 -2.64
CA ARG A 99 -28.95 -8.29 -1.72
C ARG A 99 -30.03 -7.46 -2.42
N ARG A 100 -29.70 -6.88 -3.57
CA ARG A 100 -30.62 -6.06 -4.37
C ARG A 100 -30.48 -6.48 -5.82
N PRO A 101 -31.02 -7.67 -6.16
CA PRO A 101 -31.00 -8.14 -7.52
C PRO A 101 -31.56 -7.05 -8.45
N PRO A 102 -30.82 -6.60 -9.46
CA PRO A 102 -31.27 -5.54 -10.37
C PRO A 102 -32.30 -6.03 -11.39
N TRP A 103 -32.64 -7.32 -11.38
CA TRP A 103 -33.59 -7.86 -12.34
C TRP A 103 -35.03 -7.48 -11.99
N PRO A 104 -35.85 -7.18 -13.01
CA PRO A 104 -37.27 -6.95 -12.85
C PRO A 104 -37.95 -8.16 -12.19
N ASP A 105 -38.98 -7.89 -11.40
CA ASP A 105 -39.80 -8.92 -10.79
C ASP A 105 -40.40 -9.82 -11.88
N LEU A 106 -40.07 -11.11 -11.85
CA LEU A 106 -40.46 -12.08 -12.89
C LEU A 106 -41.87 -12.63 -12.65
N THR A 107 -42.65 -12.00 -11.77
CA THR A 107 -44.07 -12.27 -11.66
C THR A 107 -44.73 -11.83 -12.97
N LEU A 108 -45.23 -12.81 -13.73
CA LEU A 108 -45.98 -12.54 -14.96
C LEU A 108 -47.15 -11.60 -14.63
N PRO A 109 -47.36 -10.51 -15.38
CA PRO A 109 -48.57 -9.70 -15.25
C PRO A 109 -49.80 -10.60 -15.41
N GLY A 110 -50.59 -10.75 -14.35
CA GLY A 110 -51.81 -11.58 -14.34
C GLY A 110 -51.65 -13.03 -13.86
N TRP A 111 -50.52 -13.41 -13.25
CA TRP A 111 -50.42 -14.67 -12.50
C TRP A 111 -50.44 -14.41 -11.00
N SER A 112 -51.64 -14.46 -10.41
CA SER A 112 -51.85 -14.54 -8.96
C SER A 112 -52.68 -15.80 -8.65
N PRO A 113 -52.26 -16.66 -7.70
CA PRO A 113 -53.07 -17.78 -7.21
C PRO A 113 -54.44 -17.35 -6.67
N ALA A 114 -54.60 -16.09 -6.27
CA ALA A 114 -55.87 -15.52 -5.83
C ALA A 114 -56.82 -15.16 -7.00
N GLU A 115 -56.30 -14.99 -8.21
CA GLU A 115 -57.09 -14.61 -9.40
C GLU A 115 -57.67 -15.82 -10.16
N ASN A 116 -57.18 -17.06 -9.92
CA ASN A 116 -57.67 -18.26 -10.61
C ASN A 116 -58.15 -19.37 -9.65
N PRO A 117 -59.40 -19.31 -9.14
CA PRO A 117 -59.96 -20.33 -8.24
C PRO A 117 -60.41 -21.62 -8.97
N ARG A 118 -60.06 -21.81 -10.26
CA ARG A 118 -60.66 -22.87 -11.08
C ARG A 118 -60.06 -24.26 -10.91
N TRP A 119 -58.98 -24.43 -10.17
CA TRP A 119 -58.31 -25.74 -10.04
C TRP A 119 -59.00 -26.70 -9.06
N PHE A 120 -60.04 -26.27 -8.34
CA PHE A 120 -60.86 -27.13 -7.45
C PHE A 120 -62.25 -27.51 -7.99
N ARG A 121 -62.66 -27.08 -9.20
CA ARG A 121 -63.93 -27.51 -9.80
C ARG A 121 -63.67 -28.45 -10.98
N GLY A 122 -63.47 -29.73 -10.69
CA GLY A 122 -63.30 -30.75 -11.72
C GLY A 122 -63.06 -32.14 -11.17
N GLY A 123 -63.96 -32.64 -10.33
CA GLY A 123 -63.97 -34.03 -9.89
C GLY A 123 -65.36 -34.40 -9.40
N ARG A 124 -66.20 -34.89 -10.32
CA ARG A 124 -67.32 -35.76 -10.00
C ARG A 124 -66.81 -37.19 -9.96
#